data_AF-A0A530LAY6-F1
#
_entry.id   AF-A0A530LAY6-F1
#
_cell.length_a   1.000
_cell.length_b   1.000
_cell.length_c   1.000
_cell.angle_alpha   90.00
_cell.angle_beta   90.00
_cell.angle_gamma   90.00
#
_symmetry.space_group_name_H-M   'P 1'
#
loop_
_entity.id
_entity.type
_entity.pdbx_description
1 polymer ?
#
loop_
_entity_poly.entity_id
_entity_poly.type
_entity_poly.pdbx_seq_one_letter_code
_entity_poly.pdbx_strand_id
1 'polypeptide(L)' 'DMIDGYVRHHDLAIDPETLRAEALEWATTRGSRSGRVAWQFTQDLAGRLGKSLKD' A
#
# COMPACT_ATOMS: atom_id res chain seq x y z
N ASP A 1 -5.90 -7.60 4.81
CA ASP A 1 -4.45 -7.75 4.59
C ASP A 1 -3.73 -6.62 5.34
N MET A 2 -2.42 -6.68 5.53
CA MET A 2 -1.65 -5.65 6.22
C MET A 2 -1.78 -4.28 5.53
N ILE A 3 -1.81 -4.28 4.19
CA ILE A 3 -1.97 -3.08 3.36
C ILE A 3 -3.34 -2.42 3.58
N ASP A 4 -4.43 -3.18 3.71
CA ASP A 4 -5.75 -2.60 4.01
C ASP A 4 -5.75 -1.82 5.33
N GLY A 5 -4.97 -2.30 6.31
CA GLY A 5 -4.78 -1.64 7.60
C GLY A 5 -4.08 -0.30 7.46
N TYR A 6 -2.96 -0.27 6.72
CA TYR A 6 -2.24 0.97 6.43
C TYR A 6 -3.07 1.97 5.64
N VAL A 7 -3.74 1.52 4.58
CA VAL A 7 -4.60 2.38 3.74
C VAL A 7 -5.70 3.03 4.55
N ARG A 8 -6.40 2.26 5.40
CA ARG A 8 -7.41 2.82 6.31
C ARG A 8 -6.82 3.77 7.32
N HIS A 9 -5.70 3.41 7.95
CA HIS A 9 -5.09 4.23 8.98
C HIS A 9 -4.64 5.60 8.45
N HIS A 10 -4.07 5.63 7.24
CA HIS A 10 -3.57 6.84 6.59
C HIS A 10 -4.59 7.54 5.68
N ASP A 11 -5.86 7.09 5.63
CA ASP A 11 -6.91 7.63 4.76
C ASP A 11 -6.48 7.74 3.28
N LEU A 12 -5.79 6.70 2.77
CA LEU A 12 -5.37 6.66 1.37
C LEU A 12 -6.58 6.29 0.50
N ALA A 13 -7.01 7.23 -0.34
CA ALA A 13 -8.16 7.03 -1.21
C ALA A 13 -7.76 6.18 -2.43
N ILE A 14 -8.15 4.91 -2.42
CA ILE A 14 -7.94 3.97 -3.52
C ILE A 14 -9.08 2.95 -3.54
N ASP A 15 -9.49 2.57 -4.74
CA ASP A 15 -10.47 1.50 -4.93
C ASP A 15 -9.94 0.16 -4.38
N PRO A 16 -10.73 -0.64 -3.64
CA PRO A 16 -10.27 -1.89 -3.03
C PRO A 16 -9.79 -2.96 -4.03
N GLU A 17 -10.35 -3.03 -5.24
CA GLU A 17 -9.91 -3.99 -6.25
C GLU A 17 -8.56 -3.56 -6.83
N THR A 18 -8.43 -2.27 -7.14
CA THR A 18 -7.17 -1.66 -7.58
C THR A 18 -6.07 -1.83 -6.54
N LEU A 19 -6.38 -1.57 -5.27
CA LEU A 19 -5.45 -1.75 -4.16
C LEU A 19 -4.89 -3.18 -4.12
N ARG A 20 -5.78 -4.18 -4.24
CA ARG A 20 -5.36 -5.58 -4.22
C ARG A 20 -4.52 -5.96 -5.43
N ALA A 21 -4.90 -5.50 -6.62
CA ALA A 21 -4.17 -5.77 -7.85
C ALA A 21 -2.75 -5.18 -7.79
N GLU A 22 -2.63 -3.89 -7.46
CA GLU A 22 -1.34 -3.22 -7.36
C GLU A 22 -0.47 -3.79 -6.23
N ALA A 23 -1.05 -4.09 -5.07
CA ALA A 23 -0.32 -4.70 -3.96
C ALA A 23 0.22 -6.09 -4.31
N LEU A 24 -0.56 -6.89 -5.04
CA LEU A 24 -0.14 -8.21 -5.50
C LEU A 24 0.99 -8.11 -6.52
N GLU A 25 0.88 -7.21 -7.49
CA GLU A 25 1.92 -6.94 -8.47
C GLU A 25 3.21 -6.45 -7.80
N TRP A 26 3.09 -5.51 -6.85
CA TRP A 26 4.21 -4.98 -6.09
C TRP A 26 4.94 -6.07 -5.31
N ALA A 27 4.20 -6.91 -4.59
CA ALA A 27 4.77 -8.02 -3.82
C ALA A 27 5.44 -9.07 -4.73
N THR A 28 4.86 -9.34 -5.89
CA THR A 28 5.43 -10.24 -6.91
C THR A 28 6.75 -9.69 -7.44
N THR A 29 6.79 -8.40 -7.79
CA THR A 29 8.01 -7.71 -8.27
C THR A 29 9.12 -7.71 -7.23
N ARG A 30 8.77 -7.58 -5.95
CA ARG A 30 9.74 -7.62 -4.83
C ARG A 30 10.09 -9.02 -4.34
N GLY A 31 9.38 -10.05 -4.83
CA GLY A 31 9.58 -11.45 -4.42
C GLY A 31 9.22 -11.75 -2.96
N SER A 32 8.41 -10.91 -2.30
CA SER A 32 8.07 -11.08 -0.88
C SER A 32 6.75 -10.42 -0.49
N ARG A 33 6.00 -11.09 0.41
CA ARG A 33 4.79 -10.57 1.08
C ARG A 33 5.07 -10.35 2.57
N SER A 34 5.98 -9.44 2.88
CA SER A 34 6.35 -9.07 4.25
C SER A 34 5.81 -7.70 4.63
N GLY A 35 5.76 -7.40 5.93
CA GLY A 35 5.31 -6.09 6.38
C GLY A 35 6.18 -4.94 5.93
N ARG A 36 7.49 -5.18 5.73
CA ARG A 36 8.38 -4.19 5.13
C ARG A 36 7.99 -3.86 3.69
N VAL A 37 7.64 -4.85 2.88
CA VAL A 37 7.22 -4.63 1.48
C VAL A 37 5.85 -3.95 1.43
N ALA A 38 4.92 -4.33 2.32
CA ALA A 38 3.64 -3.65 2.47
C ALA A 38 3.81 -2.17 2.83
N TRP A 39 4.76 -1.86 3.73
CA TRP A 39 5.08 -0.48 4.09
C TRP A 39 5.71 0.31 2.93
N GLN A 40 6.57 -0.31 2.13
CA GLN A 40 7.12 0.33 0.92
C GLN A 40 6.03 0.66 -0.10
N PHE A 41 5.12 -0.28 -0.35
CA PHE A 41 3.97 -0.04 -1.22
C PHE A 41 3.09 1.10 -0.68
N THR A 42 2.83 1.13 0.63
CA THR A 42 2.02 2.19 1.27
C THR A 42 2.65 3.56 1.08
N GLN A 43 3.98 3.69 1.24
CA GLN A 43 4.70 4.94 1.02
C GLN A 43 4.65 5.38 -0.44
N ASP A 44 4.84 4.45 -1.37
CA ASP A 44 4.73 4.72 -2.81
C ASP A 44 3.32 5.21 -3.18
N LEU A 45 2.29 4.49 -2.72
CA LEU A 45 0.90 4.86 -2.92
C LEU A 45 0.58 6.24 -2.34
N ALA A 46 1.04 6.53 -1.13
CA ALA A 46 0.85 7.84 -0.49
C ALA A 46 1.52 8.96 -1.30
N GLY A 47 2.74 8.72 -1.82
CA GLY A 47 3.43 9.64 -2.72
C GLY A 47 2.65 9.89 -4.01
N ARG A 48 2.12 8.84 -4.65
CA ARG A 48 1.27 8.95 -5.85
C ARG A 48 -0.02 9.74 -5.60
N LEU A 49 -0.60 9.61 -4.41
CA LEU A 49 -1.82 10.32 -4.00
C LEU A 49 -1.57 11.72 -3.43
N GLY A 50 -0.31 12.14 -3.28
CA GLY A 50 0.05 13.41 -2.66
C GLY A 50 -0.39 13.51 -1.19
N LYS A 51 -0.43 12.38 -0.48
CA LYS A 51 -0.87 12.28 0.92
C LYS A 51 0.32 12.08 1.84
N SER A 52 0.36 12.83 2.94
CA SER A 52 1.28 12.57 4.04
C SER A 52 0.81 11.37 4.86
N LEU A 53 1.76 10.53 5.26
CA LEU A 53 1.50 9.45 6.20
C LEU A 53 1.38 10.03 7.61
N LYS A 54 0.55 9.39 8.42
CA LYS A 54 0.32 9.74 9.83
C LYS A 54 1.34 9.02 10.72
N ASP A 55 1.65 9.60 11.86
CA ASP A 55 2.52 9.00 12.90
C ASP A 55 1.78 7.95 13.75
#